data_AF-A0A955QQE0-F1
#
_entry.id   AF-A0A955QQE0-F1
#
_cell.length_a   1.000
_cell.length_b   1.000
_cell.length_c   1.000
_cell.angle_alpha   90.00
_cell.angle_beta   90.00
_cell.angle_gamma   90.00
#
_symmetry.space_group_name_H-M   'P 1'
#
loop_
_entity.id
_entity.type
_entity.pdbx_description
1 polymer ?
#
loop_
_entity_poly.entity_id
_entity_poly.type
_entity_poly.pdbx_seq_one_letter_code
_entity_poly.pdbx_strand_id
1 'polypeptide(L)'
;IVVSKIGYVQGQNLKRAEAREQAGQPFPDMVKYGDEIWHCLHPEYLEEQLTLSLDRLGLQTLDVCLLHNPEYFLSDAKNRQLTIDAERLAEIRGEFYRRLQQAFQYLETQVKSGRLRFYGVSSNTCTAKHDNPESTSASRMLEAAQAAAREQGLENSHFCVIQLPMNMLEAGALLTSNTGPTHTQTIIEFAQANQLAVLVNRP
;
A
#
# COMPACT_ATOMS: atom_id res chain seq x y z
N ILE A 1 -13.41 -16.22 -0.72
CA ILE A 1 -12.69 -14.93 -0.66
C ILE A 1 -11.45 -15.13 0.19
N VAL A 2 -10.29 -15.24 -0.44
CA VAL A 2 -8.97 -15.31 0.20
C VAL A 2 -8.27 -13.98 0.00
N VAL A 3 -7.91 -13.33 1.11
CA VAL A 3 -7.17 -12.07 1.12
C VAL A 3 -5.76 -12.35 1.63
N SER A 4 -4.75 -11.93 0.86
CA SER A 4 -3.34 -11.97 1.29
C SER A 4 -2.74 -10.57 1.30
N LYS A 5 -1.58 -10.43 1.94
CA LYS A 5 -0.85 -9.17 2.00
C LYS A 5 0.61 -9.36 1.61
N ILE A 6 1.14 -8.41 0.85
CA ILE A 6 2.54 -8.38 0.40
C ILE A 6 3.16 -7.01 0.63
N GLY A 7 4.49 -6.92 0.52
CA GLY A 7 5.27 -5.70 0.72
C GLY A 7 6.03 -5.64 2.04
N TYR A 8 5.63 -6.45 3.03
CA TYR A 8 6.34 -6.57 4.30
C TYR A 8 7.57 -7.48 4.18
N VAL A 9 8.71 -7.03 4.68
CA VAL A 9 9.99 -7.74 4.61
C VAL A 9 10.44 -8.04 6.05
N GLN A 10 10.03 -9.21 6.54
CA GLN A 10 10.33 -9.70 7.89
C GLN A 10 10.55 -11.21 7.89
N GLY A 11 11.17 -11.74 8.96
CA GLY A 11 11.36 -13.18 9.14
C GLY A 11 12.09 -13.81 7.95
N GLN A 12 11.47 -14.80 7.31
CA GLN A 12 12.08 -15.46 6.13
C GLN A 12 12.26 -14.51 4.93
N ASN A 13 11.37 -13.52 4.76
CA ASN A 13 11.51 -12.54 3.68
C ASN A 13 12.71 -11.61 3.92
N LEU A 14 12.96 -11.23 5.18
CA LEU A 14 14.12 -10.43 5.55
C LEU A 14 15.42 -11.17 5.28
N LYS A 15 15.53 -12.43 5.72
CA LYS A 15 16.69 -13.28 5.44
C LYS A 15 16.99 -13.40 3.94
N ARG A 16 15.95 -13.50 3.11
CA ARG A 16 16.09 -13.54 1.63
C ARG A 16 16.57 -12.20 1.07
N ALA A 17 16.00 -11.09 1.54
CA ALA A 17 16.42 -9.76 1.12
C ALA A 17 17.89 -9.47 1.50
N GLU A 18 18.31 -9.84 2.71
CA GLU A 18 19.70 -9.73 3.17
C GLU A 18 20.65 -10.60 2.34
N ALA A 19 20.28 -11.85 2.04
CA ALA A 19 21.08 -12.73 1.19
C ALA A 19 21.27 -12.15 -0.23
N ARG A 20 20.23 -11.53 -0.79
CA ARG A 20 20.31 -10.84 -2.09
C ARG A 20 21.20 -9.60 -2.03
N GLU A 21 21.13 -8.82 -0.96
CA GLU A 21 22.06 -7.71 -0.72
C GLU A 21 23.52 -8.18 -0.66
N GLN A 22 23.80 -9.24 0.10
CA GLN A 22 25.14 -9.82 0.22
C GLN A 22 25.66 -10.37 -1.12
N ALA A 23 24.76 -10.88 -1.97
CA ALA A 23 25.08 -11.34 -3.32
C ALA A 23 25.21 -10.19 -4.35
N GLY A 24 25.06 -8.92 -3.95
CA GLY A 24 25.16 -7.76 -4.83
C GLY A 24 23.95 -7.56 -5.75
N GLN A 25 22.81 -8.16 -5.43
CA GLN A 25 21.55 -8.08 -6.21
C GLN A 25 20.36 -7.64 -5.34
N PRO A 26 20.44 -6.48 -4.64
CA PRO A 26 19.38 -6.00 -3.78
C PRO A 26 18.09 -5.77 -4.57
N PHE A 27 16.94 -5.94 -3.91
CA PHE A 27 15.69 -5.41 -4.46
C PHE A 27 15.76 -3.88 -4.51
N PRO A 28 15.34 -3.26 -5.62
CA PRO A 28 15.25 -1.80 -5.68
C PRO A 28 14.25 -1.25 -4.66
N ASP A 29 14.44 0.02 -4.27
CA ASP A 29 13.49 0.77 -3.44
C ASP A 29 13.17 0.17 -2.05
N MET A 30 14.05 -0.69 -1.53
CA MET A 30 13.94 -1.24 -0.18
C MET A 30 13.96 -0.14 0.89
N VAL A 31 12.95 -0.13 1.75
CA VAL A 31 12.83 0.78 2.90
C VAL A 31 13.20 -0.01 4.17
N LYS A 32 14.30 0.39 4.82
CA LYS A 32 14.79 -0.23 6.06
C LYS A 32 14.31 0.58 7.26
N TYR A 33 13.05 0.40 7.63
CA TYR A 33 12.39 1.16 8.69
C TYR A 33 12.98 0.88 10.09
N GLY A 34 13.42 -0.36 10.33
CA GLY A 34 14.16 -0.75 11.52
C GLY A 34 14.94 -2.05 11.29
N ASP A 35 15.68 -2.50 12.31
CA ASP A 35 16.61 -3.64 12.19
C ASP A 35 15.93 -4.92 11.70
N GLU A 36 14.70 -5.20 12.15
CA GLU A 36 13.93 -6.39 11.78
C GLU A 36 12.70 -6.09 10.91
N ILE A 37 12.54 -4.84 10.48
CA ILE A 37 11.32 -4.37 9.83
C ILE A 37 11.68 -3.58 8.57
N TRP A 38 11.68 -4.27 7.44
CA TRP A 38 11.85 -3.65 6.13
C TRP A 38 10.53 -3.67 5.35
N HIS A 39 10.47 -2.90 4.28
CA HIS A 39 9.31 -2.78 3.42
C HIS A 39 9.73 -2.49 1.98
N CYS A 40 9.07 -3.11 1.00
CA CYS A 40 9.37 -2.89 -0.41
C CYS A 40 8.10 -3.02 -1.25
N LEU A 41 7.88 -2.04 -2.14
CA LEU A 41 6.79 -2.06 -3.13
C LEU A 41 7.28 -2.21 -4.57
N HIS A 42 8.59 -2.44 -4.76
CA HIS A 42 9.12 -2.58 -6.09
C HIS A 42 8.54 -3.84 -6.75
N PRO A 43 8.11 -3.78 -8.04
CA PRO A 43 7.50 -4.92 -8.74
C PRO A 43 8.31 -6.23 -8.64
N GLU A 44 9.64 -6.16 -8.66
CA GLU A 44 10.49 -7.35 -8.50
C GLU A 44 10.28 -8.07 -7.16
N TYR A 45 10.15 -7.32 -6.07
CA TYR A 45 9.87 -7.91 -4.76
C TYR A 45 8.43 -8.40 -4.67
N LEU A 46 7.48 -7.63 -5.20
CA LEU A 46 6.06 -7.99 -5.18
C LEU A 46 5.78 -9.28 -5.97
N GLU A 47 6.48 -9.50 -7.08
CA GLU A 47 6.42 -10.74 -7.87
C GLU A 47 6.87 -11.96 -7.08
N GLU A 48 7.99 -11.85 -6.37
CA GLU A 48 8.46 -12.91 -5.51
C GLU A 48 7.46 -13.18 -4.37
N GLN A 49 6.93 -12.14 -3.75
CA GLN A 49 5.96 -12.27 -2.64
C GLN A 49 4.62 -12.86 -3.07
N LEU A 50 4.08 -12.45 -4.22
CA LEU A 50 2.83 -12.99 -4.74
C LEU A 50 2.99 -14.48 -5.06
N THR A 51 4.09 -14.86 -5.70
CA THR A 51 4.43 -16.26 -6.00
C THR A 51 4.46 -17.11 -4.74
N LEU A 52 5.24 -16.69 -3.73
CA LEU A 52 5.34 -17.40 -2.46
C LEU A 52 4.00 -17.46 -1.71
N SER A 53 3.16 -16.44 -1.84
CA SER A 53 1.82 -16.45 -1.24
C SER A 53 0.91 -17.47 -1.92
N LEU A 54 0.92 -17.55 -3.25
CA LEU A 54 0.13 -18.51 -4.02
C LEU A 54 0.58 -19.94 -3.73
N ASP A 55 1.89 -20.20 -3.76
CA ASP A 55 2.49 -21.52 -3.49
C ASP A 55 2.14 -22.01 -2.08
N ARG A 56 2.30 -21.15 -1.06
CA ARG A 56 2.00 -21.50 0.33
C ARG A 56 0.51 -21.82 0.54
N LEU A 57 -0.38 -21.17 -0.20
CA LEU A 57 -1.82 -21.38 -0.11
C LEU A 57 -2.32 -22.51 -1.02
N GLY A 58 -1.48 -23.01 -1.94
CA GLY A 58 -1.88 -23.99 -2.95
C GLY A 58 -2.91 -23.42 -3.94
N LEU A 59 -2.84 -22.11 -4.22
CA LEU A 59 -3.80 -21.41 -5.08
C LEU A 59 -3.14 -20.95 -6.37
N GLN A 60 -3.90 -20.93 -7.46
CA GLN A 60 -3.49 -20.30 -8.71
C GLN A 60 -3.83 -18.80 -8.75
N THR A 61 -4.87 -18.41 -8.01
CA THR A 61 -5.43 -17.06 -8.03
C THR A 61 -5.80 -16.61 -6.62
N LEU A 62 -5.40 -15.39 -6.23
CA LEU A 62 -5.93 -14.72 -5.04
C LEU A 62 -7.19 -13.92 -5.37
N ASP A 63 -8.17 -13.92 -4.46
CA ASP A 63 -9.33 -13.04 -4.60
C ASP A 63 -8.93 -11.57 -4.39
N VAL A 64 -8.12 -11.28 -3.34
CA VAL A 64 -7.61 -9.93 -3.07
C VAL A 64 -6.17 -9.99 -2.57
N CYS A 65 -5.32 -9.09 -3.08
CA CYS A 65 -3.98 -8.84 -2.55
C CYS A 65 -3.86 -7.40 -2.05
N LEU A 66 -3.45 -7.21 -0.80
CA LEU A 66 -3.25 -5.88 -0.21
C LEU A 66 -1.76 -5.54 -0.12
N LEU A 67 -1.39 -4.34 -0.54
CA LEU A 67 -0.08 -3.78 -0.20
C LEU A 67 -0.07 -3.42 1.30
N HIS A 68 0.87 -3.97 2.05
CA HIS A 68 0.86 -3.94 3.51
C HIS A 68 1.70 -2.80 4.07
N ASN A 69 1.03 -1.86 4.75
CA ASN A 69 1.59 -0.69 5.43
C ASN A 69 2.56 0.11 4.55
N PRO A 70 2.13 0.55 3.35
CA PRO A 70 2.99 1.31 2.46
C PRO A 70 3.53 2.59 3.12
N GLU A 71 2.80 3.13 4.10
CA GLU A 71 3.20 4.30 4.90
C GLU A 71 4.58 4.19 5.56
N TYR A 72 5.17 3.00 5.68
CA TYR A 72 6.53 2.85 6.23
C TYR A 72 7.59 3.63 5.45
N PHE A 73 7.36 3.93 4.18
CA PHE A 73 8.17 4.89 3.44
C PHE A 73 8.09 6.31 4.02
N LEU A 74 6.89 6.77 4.38
CA LEU A 74 6.67 8.08 5.01
C LEU A 74 7.23 8.09 6.45
N SER A 75 7.02 7.00 7.19
CA SER A 75 7.56 6.84 8.55
C SER A 75 9.08 6.83 8.58
N ASP A 76 9.74 6.14 7.65
CA ASP A 76 11.21 6.15 7.50
C ASP A 76 11.72 7.55 7.14
N ALA A 77 11.06 8.24 6.21
CA ALA A 77 11.42 9.61 5.83
C ALA A 77 11.34 10.57 7.03
N LYS A 78 10.26 10.50 7.82
CA LYS A 78 10.08 11.25 9.06
C LYS A 78 11.15 10.91 10.11
N ASN A 79 11.44 9.63 10.31
CA ASN A 79 12.42 9.20 11.31
C ASN A 79 13.85 9.65 10.98
N ARG A 80 14.21 9.70 9.68
CA ARG A 80 15.53 10.13 9.21
C ARG A 80 15.68 11.65 9.17
N GLN A 81 14.60 12.41 9.08
CA GLN A 81 14.61 13.87 8.93
C GLN A 81 13.85 14.52 10.09
N LEU A 82 14.59 14.95 11.11
CA LEU A 82 14.06 15.57 12.33
C LEU A 82 13.19 16.82 12.07
N THR A 83 13.28 17.43 10.89
CA THR A 83 12.43 18.54 10.46
C THR A 83 12.14 18.43 8.98
N ILE A 84 10.85 18.34 8.62
CA ILE A 84 10.37 18.29 7.24
C ILE A 84 9.43 19.50 7.08
N ASP A 85 9.77 20.41 6.19
CA ASP A 85 8.88 21.52 5.82
C ASP A 85 7.78 21.08 4.86
N ALA A 86 6.86 21.99 4.52
CA ALA A 86 5.71 21.67 3.69
C ALA A 86 6.09 21.27 2.25
N GLU A 87 7.12 21.89 1.68
CA GLU A 87 7.59 21.61 0.32
C GLU A 87 8.22 20.22 0.25
N ARG A 88 9.13 19.92 1.18
CA ARG A 88 9.76 18.60 1.27
C ARG A 88 8.76 17.50 1.56
N LEU A 89 7.76 17.77 2.40
CA LEU A 89 6.68 16.80 2.65
C LEU A 89 5.87 16.53 1.38
N ALA A 90 5.60 17.55 0.57
CA ALA A 90 4.90 17.39 -0.70
C ALA A 90 5.69 16.52 -1.69
N GLU A 91 7.01 16.71 -1.79
CA GLU A 91 7.90 15.87 -2.62
C GLU A 91 7.90 14.42 -2.16
N ILE A 92 8.08 14.18 -0.84
CA ILE A 92 8.10 12.83 -0.26
C ILE A 92 6.76 12.13 -0.52
N ARG A 93 5.63 12.83 -0.35
CA ARG A 93 4.31 12.28 -0.68
C ARG A 93 4.16 12.03 -2.17
N GLY A 94 4.70 12.89 -3.02
CA GLY A 94 4.76 12.67 -4.48
C GLY A 94 5.44 11.35 -4.81
N GLU A 95 6.62 11.10 -4.27
CA GLU A 95 7.37 9.87 -4.46
C GLU A 95 6.63 8.64 -3.88
N PHE A 96 6.01 8.78 -2.70
CA PHE A 96 5.20 7.73 -2.10
C PHE A 96 4.07 7.25 -3.05
N TYR A 97 3.31 8.20 -3.62
CA TYR A 97 2.22 7.85 -4.55
C TYR A 97 2.72 7.37 -5.91
N ARG A 98 3.88 7.85 -6.37
CA ARG A 98 4.55 7.30 -7.57
C ARG A 98 4.92 5.83 -7.36
N ARG A 99 5.49 5.48 -6.21
CA ARG A 99 5.83 4.09 -5.84
C ARG A 99 4.57 3.21 -5.76
N LEU A 100 3.49 3.72 -5.17
CA LEU A 100 2.21 3.02 -5.14
C LEU A 100 1.64 2.78 -6.55
N GLN A 101 1.68 3.79 -7.42
CA GLN A 101 1.23 3.65 -8.81
C GLN A 101 2.03 2.56 -9.54
N GLN A 102 3.36 2.52 -9.39
CA GLN A 102 4.20 1.47 -9.97
C GLN A 102 3.84 0.07 -9.45
N ALA A 103 3.57 -0.05 -8.14
CA ALA A 103 3.09 -1.29 -7.54
C ALA A 103 1.71 -1.70 -8.07
N PHE A 104 0.79 -0.75 -8.24
CA PHE A 104 -0.53 -1.00 -8.81
C PHE A 104 -0.45 -1.41 -10.28
N GLN A 105 0.44 -0.82 -11.08
CA GLN A 105 0.67 -1.25 -12.47
C GLN A 105 1.06 -2.72 -12.52
N TYR A 106 2.00 -3.12 -11.65
CA TYR A 106 2.37 -4.53 -11.50
C TYR A 106 1.15 -5.38 -11.14
N LEU A 107 0.35 -5.00 -10.14
CA LEU A 107 -0.84 -5.77 -9.75
C LEU A 107 -1.89 -5.87 -10.86
N GLU A 108 -2.10 -4.84 -11.66
CA GLU A 108 -2.95 -4.89 -12.85
C GLU A 108 -2.44 -5.92 -13.88
N THR A 109 -1.11 -6.07 -14.05
CA THR A 109 -0.56 -7.16 -14.89
C THR A 109 -0.87 -8.55 -14.32
N GLN A 110 -0.89 -8.70 -12.99
CA GLN A 110 -1.21 -9.96 -12.33
C GLN A 110 -2.71 -10.27 -12.39
N VAL A 111 -3.56 -9.24 -12.47
CA VAL A 111 -4.97 -9.42 -12.76
C VAL A 111 -5.16 -9.94 -14.19
N LYS A 112 -4.51 -9.33 -15.17
CA LYS A 112 -4.54 -9.81 -16.56
C LYS A 112 -4.03 -11.25 -16.72
N SER A 113 -3.01 -11.64 -15.95
CA SER A 113 -2.47 -13.01 -15.98
C SER A 113 -3.32 -14.02 -15.22
N GLY A 114 -4.40 -13.59 -14.56
CA GLY A 114 -5.31 -14.45 -13.80
C GLY A 114 -4.78 -14.89 -12.44
N ARG A 115 -3.63 -14.37 -11.98
CA ARG A 115 -3.06 -14.68 -10.66
C ARG A 115 -3.71 -13.91 -9.52
N LEU A 116 -4.44 -12.84 -9.86
CA LEU A 116 -5.10 -11.96 -8.93
C LEU A 116 -6.47 -11.54 -9.49
N ARG A 117 -7.49 -11.40 -8.64
CA ARG A 117 -8.80 -10.87 -9.08
C ARG A 117 -8.92 -9.37 -8.80
N PHE A 118 -8.55 -8.95 -7.59
CA PHE A 118 -8.59 -7.56 -7.17
C PHE A 118 -7.42 -7.22 -6.24
N TYR A 119 -7.19 -5.94 -6.00
CA TYR A 119 -6.18 -5.51 -5.05
C TYR A 119 -6.60 -4.30 -4.22
N GLY A 120 -5.75 -3.97 -3.25
CA GLY A 120 -6.02 -2.90 -2.30
C GLY A 120 -4.79 -2.50 -1.51
N VAL A 121 -5.02 -1.68 -0.49
CA VAL A 121 -3.99 -1.24 0.47
C VAL A 121 -4.46 -1.53 1.89
N SER A 122 -3.57 -2.06 2.71
CA SER A 122 -3.72 -2.10 4.17
C SER A 122 -2.89 -0.99 4.76
N SER A 123 -3.50 0.07 5.30
CA SER A 123 -2.79 1.21 5.86
C SER A 123 -3.33 1.56 7.26
N ASN A 124 -2.43 1.71 8.22
CA ASN A 124 -2.77 2.14 9.57
C ASN A 124 -2.97 3.66 9.67
N THR A 125 -2.41 4.43 8.74
CA THR A 125 -2.41 5.90 8.79
C THR A 125 -3.41 6.53 7.83
N CYS A 126 -4.22 5.74 7.12
CA CYS A 126 -5.28 6.25 6.25
C CYS A 126 -6.46 6.88 7.00
N THR A 127 -6.49 6.77 8.33
CA THR A 127 -7.45 7.41 9.24
C THR A 127 -6.85 8.61 9.97
N ALA A 128 -5.56 8.90 9.78
CA ALA A 128 -4.87 10.03 10.41
C ALA A 128 -5.20 11.35 9.70
N LYS A 129 -5.15 12.47 10.42
CA LYS A 129 -5.34 13.82 9.85
C LYS A 129 -4.40 14.07 8.68
N HIS A 130 -4.87 14.82 7.68
CA HIS A 130 -4.14 15.07 6.44
C HIS A 130 -2.77 15.76 6.65
N ASP A 131 -2.62 16.55 7.72
CA ASP A 131 -1.40 17.26 8.12
C ASP A 131 -0.36 16.36 8.81
N ASN A 132 -0.73 15.16 9.26
CA ASN A 132 0.22 14.19 9.80
C ASN A 132 1.18 13.76 8.68
N PRO A 133 2.52 13.89 8.84
CA PRO A 133 3.50 13.54 7.81
C PRO A 133 3.39 12.09 7.29
N GLU A 134 2.87 11.18 8.11
CA GLU A 134 2.73 9.75 7.78
C GLU A 134 1.32 9.40 7.25
N SER A 135 0.40 10.37 7.18
CA SER A 135 -0.97 10.15 6.72
C SER A 135 -1.00 9.76 5.25
N THR A 136 -1.77 8.71 4.97
CA THR A 136 -2.12 8.33 3.61
C THR A 136 -3.56 8.72 3.31
N SER A 137 -3.85 9.06 2.06
CA SER A 137 -5.17 9.45 1.56
C SER A 137 -5.74 8.41 0.60
N ALA A 138 -6.97 7.96 0.88
CA ALA A 138 -7.71 7.03 0.04
C ALA A 138 -7.97 7.56 -1.37
N SER A 139 -8.30 8.86 -1.52
CA SER A 139 -8.48 9.49 -2.82
C SER A 139 -7.24 9.45 -3.68
N ARG A 140 -6.08 9.77 -3.09
CA ARG A 140 -4.80 9.71 -3.82
C ARG A 140 -4.37 8.27 -4.14
N MET A 141 -4.73 7.29 -3.30
CA MET A 141 -4.53 5.86 -3.64
C MET A 141 -5.39 5.47 -4.85
N LEU A 142 -6.66 5.89 -4.87
CA LEU A 142 -7.56 5.62 -5.99
C LEU A 142 -7.09 6.30 -7.28
N GLU A 143 -6.64 7.55 -7.21
CA GLU A 143 -6.04 8.27 -8.35
C GLU A 143 -4.83 7.53 -8.92
N ALA A 144 -3.92 7.07 -8.05
CA ALA A 144 -2.75 6.28 -8.44
C ALA A 144 -3.15 4.94 -9.09
N ALA A 145 -4.16 4.27 -8.57
CA ALA A 145 -4.68 3.01 -9.14
C ALA A 145 -5.34 3.23 -10.51
N GLN A 146 -6.10 4.31 -10.69
CA GLN A 146 -6.67 4.69 -11.97
C GLN A 146 -5.59 5.06 -13.00
N ALA A 147 -4.53 5.76 -12.57
CA ALA A 147 -3.38 6.05 -13.43
C ALA A 147 -2.67 4.76 -13.87
N ALA A 148 -2.45 3.83 -12.93
CA ALA A 148 -1.88 2.52 -13.21
C ALA A 148 -2.71 1.71 -14.22
N ALA A 149 -4.04 1.69 -14.06
CA ALA A 149 -4.95 1.03 -14.98
C ALA A 149 -4.88 1.63 -16.40
N ARG A 150 -4.85 2.97 -16.52
CA ARG A 150 -4.70 3.66 -17.81
C ARG A 150 -3.39 3.32 -18.52
N GLU A 151 -2.27 3.26 -17.79
CA GLU A 151 -0.98 2.84 -18.36
C GLU A 151 -0.98 1.38 -18.83
N GLN A 152 -1.85 0.56 -18.25
CA GLN A 152 -2.11 -0.81 -18.69
C GLN A 152 -3.18 -0.89 -19.78
N GLY A 153 -3.70 0.23 -20.30
CA GLY A 153 -4.75 0.25 -21.32
C GLY A 153 -6.09 -0.31 -20.82
N LEU A 154 -6.36 -0.23 -19.51
CA LEU A 154 -7.61 -0.62 -18.89
C LEU A 154 -8.49 0.61 -18.67
N GLU A 155 -9.79 0.46 -18.91
CA GLU A 155 -10.77 1.53 -18.63
C GLU A 155 -11.03 1.69 -17.13
N ASN A 156 -11.04 0.56 -16.40
CA ASN A 156 -11.31 0.52 -14.97
C ASN A 156 -10.16 -0.17 -14.23
N SER A 157 -9.84 0.34 -13.04
CA SER A 157 -8.88 -0.28 -12.13
C SER A 157 -9.53 -1.43 -11.35
N HIS A 158 -8.72 -2.43 -10.99
CA HIS A 158 -9.13 -3.51 -10.08
C HIS A 158 -8.82 -3.20 -8.60
N PHE A 159 -8.43 -1.97 -8.28
CA PHE A 159 -8.32 -1.48 -6.90
C PHE A 159 -9.70 -1.36 -6.28
N CYS A 160 -9.99 -2.15 -5.24
CA CYS A 160 -11.32 -2.16 -4.64
C CYS A 160 -11.33 -2.30 -3.12
N VAL A 161 -10.18 -2.48 -2.45
CA VAL A 161 -10.14 -2.71 -0.99
C VAL A 161 -9.21 -1.72 -0.29
N ILE A 162 -9.70 -1.15 0.81
CA ILE A 162 -8.85 -0.49 1.80
C ILE A 162 -9.05 -1.20 3.13
N GLN A 163 -7.96 -1.70 3.71
CA GLN A 163 -7.94 -2.19 5.07
C GLN A 163 -7.37 -1.13 6.01
N LEU A 164 -8.05 -0.88 7.12
CA LEU A 164 -7.75 0.19 8.06
C LEU A 164 -8.09 -0.19 9.50
N PRO A 165 -7.50 0.51 10.49
CA PRO A 165 -7.82 0.29 11.89
C PRO A 165 -9.11 1.00 12.28
N MET A 166 -9.99 0.27 12.95
CA MET A 166 -11.24 0.81 13.45
C MET A 166 -11.78 -0.03 14.60
N ASN A 167 -11.91 0.58 15.76
CA ASN A 167 -12.59 0.03 16.94
C ASN A 167 -13.11 1.19 17.79
N MET A 168 -13.63 0.92 18.99
CA MET A 168 -14.14 1.97 19.88
C MET A 168 -13.07 3.01 20.29
N LEU A 169 -11.79 2.64 20.28
CA LEU A 169 -10.66 3.51 20.62
C LEU A 169 -10.04 4.16 19.36
N GLU A 170 -10.07 3.47 18.22
CA GLU A 170 -9.54 3.92 16.92
C GLU A 170 -10.68 4.40 15.99
N ALA A 171 -11.49 5.37 16.43
CA ALA A 171 -12.65 5.87 15.68
C ALA A 171 -12.31 6.80 14.49
N GLY A 172 -11.02 6.94 14.14
CA GLY A 172 -10.55 7.89 13.12
C GLY A 172 -11.20 7.70 11.76
N ALA A 173 -11.48 6.45 11.37
CA ALA A 173 -12.17 6.14 10.10
C ALA A 173 -13.54 6.81 9.96
N LEU A 174 -14.27 6.99 11.07
CA LEU A 174 -15.60 7.61 11.10
C LEU A 174 -15.58 9.11 11.39
N LEU A 175 -14.54 9.60 12.09
CA LEU A 175 -14.56 10.94 12.69
C LEU A 175 -13.56 11.91 12.05
N THR A 176 -12.56 11.40 11.34
CA THR A 176 -11.48 12.24 10.78
C THR A 176 -11.69 12.43 9.29
N SER A 177 -12.05 13.65 8.90
CA SER A 177 -11.98 14.08 7.51
C SER A 177 -10.51 14.29 7.11
N ASN A 178 -10.05 13.52 6.13
CA ASN A 178 -8.66 13.55 5.66
C ASN A 178 -8.50 13.26 4.17
N THR A 179 -9.57 12.86 3.48
CA THR A 179 -9.51 12.38 2.11
C THR A 179 -10.58 13.03 1.23
N GLY A 180 -10.61 12.66 -0.04
CA GLY A 180 -11.34 13.38 -1.09
C GLY A 180 -10.57 14.61 -1.59
N PRO A 181 -11.09 15.31 -2.62
CA PRO A 181 -10.39 16.41 -3.29
C PRO A 181 -10.06 17.60 -2.38
N THR A 182 -10.85 17.81 -1.32
CA THR A 182 -10.70 18.93 -0.37
C THR A 182 -10.39 18.48 1.05
N HIS A 183 -10.06 17.20 1.26
CA HIS A 183 -9.82 16.61 2.59
C HIS A 183 -11.01 16.72 3.57
N THR A 184 -12.22 16.87 3.05
CA THR A 184 -13.44 17.07 3.85
C THR A 184 -14.22 15.78 4.10
N GLN A 185 -13.88 14.69 3.41
CA GLN A 185 -14.53 13.39 3.59
C GLN A 185 -13.74 12.53 4.55
N THR A 186 -14.48 11.77 5.36
CA THR A 186 -13.94 10.60 6.06
C THR A 186 -13.67 9.48 5.05
N ILE A 187 -12.83 8.53 5.43
CA ILE A 187 -12.52 7.40 4.56
C ILE A 187 -13.74 6.50 4.31
N ILE A 188 -14.67 6.40 5.27
CA ILE A 188 -15.91 5.62 5.11
C ILE A 188 -16.83 6.27 4.07
N GLU A 189 -17.05 7.59 4.15
CA GLU A 189 -17.84 8.33 3.15
C GLU A 189 -17.20 8.24 1.76
N PHE A 190 -15.88 8.41 1.69
CA PHE A 190 -15.15 8.32 0.42
C PHE A 190 -15.23 6.91 -0.18
N ALA A 191 -15.06 5.86 0.63
CA ALA A 191 -15.16 4.48 0.20
C ALA A 191 -16.56 4.15 -0.32
N GLN A 192 -17.61 4.59 0.39
CA GLN A 192 -19.01 4.40 -0.04
C GLN A 192 -19.29 5.08 -1.38
N ALA A 193 -18.82 6.33 -1.57
CA ALA A 193 -19.04 7.08 -2.81
C ALA A 193 -18.31 6.47 -4.02
N ASN A 194 -17.19 5.78 -3.79
CA ASN A 194 -16.34 5.21 -4.84
C ASN A 194 -16.40 3.68 -4.92
N GLN A 195 -17.37 3.05 -4.25
CA GLN A 195 -17.58 1.59 -4.25
C GLN A 195 -16.35 0.78 -3.80
N LEU A 196 -15.59 1.33 -2.84
CA LEU A 196 -14.46 0.63 -2.23
C LEU A 196 -14.95 -0.17 -1.01
N ALA A 197 -14.52 -1.43 -0.92
CA ALA A 197 -14.72 -2.24 0.26
C ALA A 197 -13.75 -1.81 1.38
N VAL A 198 -14.29 -1.64 2.59
CA VAL A 198 -13.50 -1.37 3.79
C VAL A 198 -13.36 -2.66 4.59
N LEU A 199 -12.12 -3.07 4.85
CA LEU A 199 -11.81 -4.12 5.81
C LEU A 199 -11.28 -3.49 7.09
N VAL A 200 -11.77 -3.94 8.24
CA VAL A 200 -11.27 -3.47 9.54
C VAL A 200 -10.19 -4.41 10.03
N ASN A 201 -9.03 -3.87 10.40
CA ASN A 201 -8.06 -4.55 11.27
C ASN A 201 -8.16 -3.98 12.69
N ARG A 202 -7.71 -4.75 13.68
CA ARG A 202 -7.86 -4.42 15.12
C ARG A 202 -9.32 -4.05 15.48
N PRO A 203 -10.35 -4.85 15.10
CA PRO A 203 -11.74 -4.54 15.40
C PRO A 203 -12.05 -4.51 16.90
#